data_AF-F2NVN9-F1
#
_entry.id   AF-F2NVN9-F1
#
_cell.length_a   1.000
_cell.length_b   1.000
_cell.length_c   1.000
_cell.angle_alpha   90.00
_cell.angle_beta   90.00
_cell.angle_gamma   90.00
#
_symmetry.space_group_name_H-M   'P 1'
#
loop_
_entity.id
_entity.type
_entity.pdbx_description
1 polymer ?
#
loop_
_entity_poly.entity_id
_entity_poly.type
_entity_poly.pdbx_seq_one_letter_code
_entity_poly.pdbx_strand_id
1 'polypeptide(L)'
;MVFKRKFLTFAFLIFSFKVFSQEEVPVLLKGVWKNSSRYFVFDSGYVSDDGGAIPQAVLRSFYTWYDDRAAESSLYSEKNPRNVNNTTSKNPAQEISIKYVPLTDELFLQSDGKSVLQDGGSLLYANGITSGAWNLEIKYPNRKEIYNVPVAVIGDRLFLKFVIRQSGEAGVSGFWKDSGNASGILISPPVSSKELLSYFSTDSAVYQIRYWKTDMEYDSSAQAFFSDAGSEYSVPKHLVVAGQIFTCVTGRRTKIRSVKKISSFPADCTFNSVLKIKSSNDLNGIQVPQESVYSTICAFGEPYLTLEKGKSLEEILAENLKKNHPPPQPLFPPHGILDFDWSIIEDPPKDWNRRILDLGK
;
A
#
# COMPACT_ATOMS: atom_id res chain seq x y z
N MET A 1 4.88 -39.68 -66.76
CA MET A 1 3.66 -38.85 -66.61
C MET A 1 3.44 -38.61 -65.12
N VAL A 2 3.10 -37.37 -64.76
CA VAL A 2 3.42 -36.68 -63.50
C VAL A 2 2.67 -37.20 -62.26
N PHE A 3 3.39 -37.56 -61.19
CA PHE A 3 2.85 -37.72 -59.84
C PHE A 3 2.83 -36.36 -59.14
N LYS A 4 1.65 -35.73 -59.00
CA LYS A 4 1.47 -34.50 -58.22
C LYS A 4 1.41 -34.85 -56.72
N ARG A 5 2.52 -34.69 -56.00
CA ARG A 5 2.51 -34.59 -54.53
C ARG A 5 1.96 -33.22 -54.13
N LYS A 6 0.76 -33.19 -53.54
CA LYS A 6 0.24 -32.00 -52.85
C LYS A 6 0.99 -31.87 -51.53
N PHE A 7 1.86 -30.87 -51.42
CA PHE A 7 2.40 -30.43 -50.14
C PHE A 7 1.27 -29.72 -49.39
N LEU A 8 0.78 -30.34 -48.32
CA LEU A 8 -0.10 -29.70 -47.36
C LEU A 8 0.79 -28.95 -46.37
N THR A 9 0.99 -27.66 -46.59
CA THR A 9 1.73 -26.80 -45.67
C THR A 9 0.86 -26.55 -44.44
N PHE A 10 1.06 -27.33 -43.38
CA PHE A 10 0.41 -27.12 -42.10
C PHE A 10 1.14 -25.97 -41.39
N ALA A 11 0.61 -24.75 -41.48
CA ALA A 11 1.10 -23.62 -40.71
C ALA A 11 0.72 -23.85 -39.24
N PHE A 12 1.69 -24.32 -38.45
CA PHE A 12 1.58 -24.40 -37.00
C PHE A 12 1.60 -22.96 -36.46
N LEU A 13 0.42 -22.39 -36.28
CA LEU A 13 0.24 -21.11 -35.63
C LEU A 13 0.49 -21.34 -34.13
N ILE A 14 1.76 -21.18 -33.72
CA ILE A 14 2.14 -21.17 -32.30
C ILE A 14 1.50 -19.91 -31.71
N PHE A 15 0.27 -20.07 -31.21
CA PHE A 15 -0.33 -19.12 -30.28
C PHE A 15 0.57 -19.17 -29.03
N SER A 16 1.56 -18.27 -28.98
CA SER A 16 2.23 -17.94 -27.74
C SER A 16 1.17 -17.32 -26.85
N PHE A 17 0.47 -18.15 -26.08
CA PHE A 17 -0.17 -17.70 -24.86
C PHE A 17 0.96 -17.10 -24.03
N LYS A 18 1.07 -15.77 -24.05
CA LYS A 18 1.68 -15.06 -22.94
C LYS A 18 0.86 -15.46 -21.74
N VAL A 19 1.38 -16.42 -20.97
CA VAL A 19 0.96 -16.61 -19.59
C VAL A 19 1.34 -15.31 -18.92
N PHE A 20 0.40 -14.37 -18.87
CA PHE A 20 0.48 -13.25 -17.96
C PHE A 20 0.52 -13.90 -16.58
N SER A 21 1.68 -13.81 -15.93
CA SER A 21 1.77 -14.09 -14.51
C SER A 21 0.85 -13.09 -13.83
N GLN A 22 -0.35 -13.56 -13.47
CA GLN A 22 -1.29 -12.80 -12.68
C GLN A 22 -0.58 -12.46 -11.36
N GLU A 23 -0.30 -11.19 -11.13
CA GLU A 23 0.19 -10.77 -9.82
C GLU A 23 -0.98 -10.95 -8.85
N GLU A 24 -0.94 -12.04 -8.09
CA GLU A 24 -1.97 -12.34 -7.10
C GLU A 24 -1.89 -11.32 -5.97
N VAL A 25 -3.05 -10.80 -5.54
CA VAL A 25 -3.13 -9.90 -4.41
C VAL A 25 -2.54 -10.59 -3.17
N PRO A 26 -1.59 -9.96 -2.44
CA PRO A 26 -1.00 -10.52 -1.24
C PRO A 26 -2.07 -10.99 -0.26
N VAL A 27 -1.85 -12.16 0.37
CA VAL A 27 -2.86 -12.80 1.21
C VAL A 27 -3.26 -11.89 2.36
N LEU A 28 -2.30 -11.19 2.95
CA LEU A 28 -2.55 -10.26 4.05
C LEU A 28 -3.29 -8.98 3.64
N LEU A 29 -3.46 -8.70 2.34
CA LEU A 29 -4.27 -7.58 1.84
C LEU A 29 -5.69 -8.00 1.43
N LYS A 30 -6.00 -9.30 1.40
CA LYS A 30 -7.32 -9.80 1.00
C LYS A 30 -8.41 -9.42 2.01
N GLY A 31 -9.63 -9.22 1.52
CA GLY A 31 -10.81 -8.90 2.31
C GLY A 31 -11.22 -7.42 2.27
N VAL A 32 -12.23 -7.08 3.07
CA VAL A 32 -12.80 -5.72 3.11
C VAL A 32 -12.08 -4.89 4.16
N TRP A 33 -11.38 -3.86 3.72
CA TRP A 33 -10.72 -2.89 4.57
C TRP A 33 -11.59 -1.66 4.77
N LYS A 34 -11.61 -1.08 5.96
CA LYS A 34 -12.44 0.10 6.25
C LYS A 34 -11.73 1.15 7.08
N ASN A 35 -12.21 2.37 6.93
CA ASN A 35 -12.07 3.42 7.94
C ASN A 35 -13.38 4.24 8.05
N SER A 36 -13.32 5.40 8.70
CA SER A 36 -14.49 6.27 8.84
C SER A 36 -15.04 6.78 7.49
N SER A 37 -14.19 6.90 6.48
CA SER A 37 -14.50 7.55 5.19
C SER A 37 -14.73 6.59 4.03
N ARG A 38 -14.30 5.32 4.11
CA ARG A 38 -14.35 4.40 2.97
C ARG A 38 -14.30 2.93 3.35
N TYR A 39 -14.75 2.11 2.40
CA TYR A 39 -14.39 0.70 2.27
C TYR A 39 -13.44 0.53 1.07
N PHE A 40 -12.54 -0.43 1.19
CA PHE A 40 -11.56 -0.75 0.16
C PHE A 40 -11.36 -2.26 0.09
N VAL A 41 -11.44 -2.85 -1.10
CA VAL A 41 -11.22 -4.27 -1.35
C VAL A 41 -10.11 -4.40 -2.38
N PHE A 42 -8.98 -4.96 -1.97
CA PHE A 42 -7.81 -5.13 -2.85
C PHE A 42 -7.99 -6.29 -3.82
N ASP A 43 -8.74 -7.32 -3.40
CA ASP A 43 -8.92 -8.60 -4.07
C ASP A 43 -10.33 -8.78 -4.64
N SER A 44 -10.86 -7.80 -5.36
CA SER A 44 -12.22 -7.93 -5.93
C SER A 44 -12.35 -8.95 -7.06
N GLY A 45 -11.28 -9.67 -7.40
CA GLY A 45 -11.26 -10.71 -8.45
C GLY A 45 -11.22 -10.17 -9.88
N TYR A 46 -11.04 -8.87 -10.07
CA TYR A 46 -10.93 -8.22 -11.38
C TYR A 46 -9.48 -7.82 -11.66
N VAL A 47 -9.08 -7.93 -12.92
CA VAL A 47 -7.71 -7.69 -13.38
C VAL A 47 -7.77 -6.77 -14.60
N SER A 48 -6.87 -5.80 -14.66
CA SER A 48 -6.71 -4.88 -15.80
C SER A 48 -5.92 -5.53 -16.93
N ASP A 49 -5.97 -4.93 -18.13
CA ASP A 49 -5.24 -5.41 -19.31
C ASP A 49 -3.71 -5.52 -19.10
N ASP A 50 -3.14 -4.74 -18.18
CA ASP A 50 -1.72 -4.76 -17.82
C ASP A 50 -1.36 -5.73 -16.67
N GLY A 51 -2.32 -6.57 -16.27
CA GLY A 51 -2.18 -7.62 -15.26
C GLY A 51 -2.28 -7.13 -13.81
N GLY A 52 -2.56 -5.85 -13.58
CA GLY A 52 -2.77 -5.30 -12.24
C GLY A 52 -4.13 -5.69 -11.67
N ALA A 53 -4.23 -5.81 -10.34
CA ALA A 53 -5.52 -5.99 -9.69
C ALA A 53 -6.34 -4.71 -9.78
N ILE A 54 -7.61 -4.81 -10.14
CA ILE A 54 -8.56 -3.69 -10.07
C ILE A 54 -9.22 -3.78 -8.70
N PRO A 55 -9.02 -2.82 -7.78
CA PRO A 55 -9.67 -2.83 -6.48
C PRO A 55 -11.12 -2.32 -6.58
N GLN A 56 -11.87 -2.51 -5.49
CA GLN A 56 -13.13 -1.80 -5.27
C GLN A 56 -12.97 -0.78 -4.14
N ALA A 57 -13.39 0.46 -4.39
CA ALA A 57 -13.40 1.54 -3.41
C ALA A 57 -14.79 2.13 -3.29
N VAL A 58 -15.32 2.14 -2.07
CA VAL A 58 -16.61 2.75 -1.74
C VAL A 58 -16.40 3.89 -0.76
N LEU A 59 -16.82 5.09 -1.11
CA LEU A 59 -16.73 6.27 -0.26
C LEU A 59 -17.98 6.41 0.60
N ARG A 60 -17.77 6.64 1.90
CA ARG A 60 -18.82 6.89 2.88
C ARG A 60 -19.05 8.39 2.97
N SER A 61 -19.87 8.91 2.07
CA SER A 61 -20.18 10.34 1.96
C SER A 61 -21.27 10.76 2.96
N PHE A 62 -21.34 12.06 3.29
CA PHE A 62 -22.39 12.69 4.10
C PHE A 62 -22.73 11.95 5.41
N TYR A 63 -21.82 11.94 6.40
CA TYR A 63 -22.05 11.30 7.70
C TYR A 63 -22.50 9.82 7.60
N THR A 64 -22.00 9.08 6.61
CA THR A 64 -22.30 7.66 6.37
C THR A 64 -23.73 7.37 5.90
N TRP A 65 -24.48 8.40 5.49
CA TRP A 65 -25.81 8.24 4.90
C TRP A 65 -25.76 7.69 3.47
N TYR A 66 -24.64 7.80 2.78
CA TYR A 66 -24.51 7.33 1.40
C TYR A 66 -23.17 6.65 1.17
N ASP A 67 -23.23 5.46 0.58
CA ASP A 67 -22.07 4.71 0.11
C ASP A 67 -21.98 4.88 -1.41
N ASP A 68 -20.95 5.59 -1.88
CA ASP A 68 -20.71 5.86 -3.30
C ASP A 68 -19.61 4.96 -3.86
N ARG A 69 -19.92 4.20 -4.91
CA ARG A 69 -18.96 3.32 -5.58
C ARG A 69 -18.03 4.16 -6.44
N ALA A 70 -16.85 4.46 -5.93
CA ALA A 70 -15.94 5.43 -6.55
C ALA A 70 -14.95 4.81 -7.52
N ALA A 71 -14.48 3.59 -7.23
CA ALA A 71 -13.59 2.83 -8.12
C ALA A 71 -14.02 1.37 -8.14
N GLU A 72 -14.16 0.80 -9.34
CA GLU A 72 -14.48 -0.61 -9.56
C GLU A 72 -14.21 -0.99 -11.02
N SER A 73 -14.24 -2.30 -11.32
CA SER A 73 -14.15 -2.79 -12.69
C SER A 73 -15.38 -2.43 -13.52
N SER A 74 -15.17 -2.17 -14.81
CA SER A 74 -16.21 -2.10 -15.83
C SER A 74 -17.15 -3.33 -15.82
N LEU A 75 -16.59 -4.54 -15.73
CA LEU A 75 -17.36 -5.80 -15.65
C LEU A 75 -18.24 -5.89 -14.40
N TYR A 76 -17.75 -5.39 -13.25
CA TYR A 76 -18.57 -5.33 -12.04
C TYR A 76 -19.72 -4.33 -12.20
N SER A 77 -19.45 -3.18 -12.83
CA SER A 77 -20.45 -2.15 -13.09
C SER A 77 -21.58 -2.64 -13.99
N GLU A 78 -21.26 -3.44 -15.02
CA GLU A 78 -22.25 -4.06 -15.91
C GLU A 78 -23.15 -5.05 -15.16
N LYS A 79 -22.57 -5.91 -14.30
CA LYS A 79 -23.32 -6.89 -13.50
C LYS A 79 -24.15 -6.23 -12.39
N ASN A 80 -23.66 -5.12 -11.85
CA ASN A 80 -24.26 -4.41 -10.73
C ASN A 80 -24.59 -2.97 -11.17
N PRO A 81 -25.67 -2.77 -11.95
CA PRO A 81 -26.03 -1.44 -12.45
C PRO A 81 -26.44 -0.52 -11.29
N ARG A 82 -26.09 0.77 -11.44
CA ARG A 82 -26.35 1.81 -10.44
C ARG A 82 -27.81 2.28 -10.55
N ASN A 83 -28.73 1.52 -9.97
CA ASN A 83 -30.18 1.69 -10.19
C ASN A 83 -30.89 2.59 -9.16
N VAL A 84 -30.18 3.14 -8.16
CA VAL A 84 -30.79 3.89 -7.05
C VAL A 84 -30.00 5.18 -6.78
N ASN A 85 -30.70 6.21 -6.30
CA ASN A 85 -30.24 7.55 -5.86
C ASN A 85 -29.12 7.53 -4.79
N ASN A 86 -28.02 6.84 -5.06
CA ASN A 86 -26.72 7.27 -4.57
C ASN A 86 -26.34 8.49 -5.42
N THR A 87 -25.65 9.45 -4.82
CA THR A 87 -25.02 10.58 -5.50
C THR A 87 -24.01 10.07 -6.52
N THR A 88 -24.51 9.53 -7.62
CA THR A 88 -23.72 8.93 -8.68
C THR A 88 -23.33 10.05 -9.62
N SER A 89 -22.03 10.25 -9.80
CA SER A 89 -21.58 11.05 -10.93
C SER A 89 -22.13 10.38 -12.20
N LYS A 90 -22.55 11.17 -13.21
CA LYS A 90 -22.91 10.63 -14.54
C LYS A 90 -21.77 9.78 -15.16
N ASN A 91 -20.56 9.92 -14.63
CA ASN A 91 -19.40 9.17 -15.08
C ASN A 91 -19.36 7.78 -14.43
N PRO A 92 -18.94 6.74 -15.18
CA PRO A 92 -18.69 5.42 -14.63
C PRO A 92 -17.62 5.48 -13.52
N ALA A 93 -17.60 4.48 -12.64
CA ALA A 93 -16.52 4.33 -11.67
C ALA A 93 -15.16 4.35 -12.36
N GLN A 94 -14.17 4.89 -11.68
CA GLN A 94 -12.81 4.88 -12.20
C GLN A 94 -12.20 3.49 -12.09
N GLU A 95 -11.67 2.99 -13.19
CA GLU A 95 -10.87 1.76 -13.20
C GLU A 95 -9.43 2.13 -12.85
N ILE A 96 -9.04 1.80 -11.62
CA ILE A 96 -7.68 1.95 -11.11
C ILE A 96 -7.04 0.55 -11.15
N SER A 97 -5.77 0.44 -11.54
CA SER A 97 -5.04 -0.82 -11.41
C SER A 97 -3.91 -0.71 -10.39
N ILE A 98 -3.67 -1.79 -9.65
CA ILE A 98 -2.66 -1.87 -8.60
C ILE A 98 -1.76 -3.08 -8.86
N LYS A 99 -0.45 -2.83 -8.83
CA LYS A 99 0.59 -3.85 -8.71
C LYS A 99 1.21 -3.83 -7.33
N TYR A 100 1.62 -5.00 -6.84
CA TYR A 100 2.07 -5.17 -5.46
C TYR A 100 3.55 -5.54 -5.42
N VAL A 101 4.39 -4.56 -5.09
CA VAL A 101 5.85 -4.78 -4.98
C VAL A 101 6.20 -5.02 -3.51
N PRO A 102 6.70 -6.22 -3.12
CA PRO A 102 7.03 -6.49 -1.72
C PRO A 102 8.16 -5.58 -1.23
N LEU A 103 8.00 -5.00 -0.04
CA LEU A 103 9.03 -4.22 0.65
C LEU A 103 9.74 -5.03 1.76
N THR A 104 9.08 -6.07 2.25
CA THR A 104 9.59 -7.03 3.22
C THR A 104 8.84 -8.35 3.05
N ASP A 105 9.29 -9.40 3.72
CA ASP A 105 8.69 -10.72 3.68
C ASP A 105 7.25 -10.71 4.21
N GLU A 106 6.37 -11.49 3.59
CA GLU A 106 5.02 -11.76 4.10
C GLU A 106 5.11 -12.89 5.14
N LEU A 107 4.81 -12.56 6.40
CA LEU A 107 5.02 -13.45 7.53
C LEU A 107 3.68 -13.97 8.07
N PHE A 108 3.61 -15.30 8.19
CA PHE A 108 2.47 -16.06 8.69
C PHE A 108 2.80 -16.79 9.98
N LEU A 109 1.78 -17.21 10.73
CA LEU A 109 2.00 -17.95 11.97
C LEU A 109 2.57 -19.33 11.66
N GLN A 110 3.35 -19.88 12.58
CA GLN A 110 3.87 -21.24 12.44
C GLN A 110 2.74 -22.28 12.30
N SER A 111 1.59 -22.03 12.94
CA SER A 111 0.38 -22.85 12.82
C SER A 111 -0.20 -22.87 11.40
N ASP A 112 0.09 -21.85 10.58
CA ASP A 112 -0.40 -21.76 9.20
C ASP A 112 0.43 -22.62 8.24
N GLY A 113 1.55 -23.19 8.71
CA GLY A 113 2.45 -24.01 7.90
C GLY A 113 3.19 -23.26 6.80
N LYS A 114 3.19 -21.92 6.84
CA LYS A 114 3.83 -21.04 5.84
C LYS A 114 5.06 -20.39 6.45
N SER A 115 6.24 -20.72 5.93
CA SER A 115 7.52 -20.16 6.34
C SER A 115 8.19 -19.41 5.20
N VAL A 116 9.04 -18.44 5.55
CA VAL A 116 9.90 -17.76 4.58
C VAL A 116 11.34 -18.21 4.78
N LEU A 117 11.93 -18.81 3.75
CA LEU A 117 13.33 -19.23 3.76
C LEU A 117 14.23 -18.05 3.38
N GLN A 118 15.18 -17.73 4.24
CA GLN A 118 16.22 -16.72 4.01
C GLN A 118 17.46 -17.37 3.37
N ASP A 119 18.25 -16.59 2.64
CA ASP A 119 19.48 -17.05 1.95
C ASP A 119 20.48 -17.77 2.87
N GLY A 120 20.46 -17.48 4.17
CA GLY A 120 21.28 -18.14 5.20
C GLY A 120 20.68 -19.42 5.81
N GLY A 121 19.67 -20.02 5.18
CA GLY A 121 18.99 -21.22 5.65
C GLY A 121 18.10 -21.03 6.89
N SER A 122 17.85 -19.78 7.27
CA SER A 122 16.95 -19.47 8.40
C SER A 122 15.50 -19.43 7.93
N LEU A 123 14.58 -19.92 8.76
CA LEU A 123 13.15 -19.85 8.53
C LEU A 123 12.55 -18.71 9.35
N LEU A 124 11.70 -17.90 8.72
CA LEU A 124 10.96 -16.83 9.39
C LEU A 124 9.48 -17.17 9.52
N TYR A 125 8.93 -16.84 10.68
CA TYR A 125 7.50 -16.88 10.99
C TYR A 125 7.08 -15.59 11.68
N ALA A 126 5.82 -15.24 11.56
CA ALA A 126 5.20 -14.29 12.45
C ALA A 126 5.10 -14.89 13.86
N ASN A 127 5.49 -14.11 14.86
CA ASN A 127 5.36 -14.48 16.26
C ASN A 127 4.10 -13.82 16.85
N GLY A 128 2.97 -14.54 16.73
CA GLY A 128 1.66 -14.16 17.29
C GLY A 128 0.74 -13.37 16.35
N ILE A 129 1.27 -12.45 15.53
CA ILE A 129 0.47 -11.64 14.60
C ILE A 129 1.15 -11.59 13.23
N THR A 130 0.39 -11.90 12.17
CA THR A 130 0.86 -11.85 10.79
C THR A 130 1.27 -10.44 10.38
N SER A 131 2.23 -10.31 9.46
CA SER A 131 2.68 -9.00 9.02
C SER A 131 3.35 -9.03 7.67
N GLY A 132 3.30 -7.91 6.94
CA GLY A 132 4.01 -7.72 5.69
C GLY A 132 3.95 -6.26 5.25
N ALA A 133 4.72 -5.90 4.24
CA ALA A 133 4.70 -4.56 3.67
C ALA A 133 4.92 -4.58 2.17
N TRP A 134 4.23 -3.70 1.45
CA TRP A 134 4.26 -3.59 0.00
C TRP A 134 4.28 -2.14 -0.43
N ASN A 135 4.84 -1.90 -1.60
CA ASN A 135 4.64 -0.68 -2.36
C ASN A 135 3.55 -0.94 -3.39
N LEU A 136 2.42 -0.26 -3.23
CA LEU A 136 1.32 -0.31 -4.19
C LEU A 136 1.65 0.60 -5.36
N GLU A 137 1.89 0.02 -6.52
CA GLU A 137 2.06 0.74 -7.77
C GLU A 137 0.69 0.95 -8.42
N ILE A 138 0.14 2.14 -8.23
CA ILE A 138 -1.21 2.52 -8.63
C ILE A 138 -1.18 3.28 -9.95
N LYS A 139 -1.96 2.81 -10.91
CA LYS A 139 -2.21 3.48 -12.19
C LYS A 139 -3.64 4.01 -12.23
N TYR A 140 -3.77 5.33 -12.32
CA TYR A 140 -5.07 6.00 -12.44
C TYR A 140 -5.51 6.08 -13.90
N PRO A 141 -6.83 6.14 -14.16
CA PRO A 141 -7.33 6.28 -15.52
C PRO A 141 -6.83 7.58 -16.14
N ASN A 142 -6.51 7.53 -17.44
CA ASN A 142 -6.04 8.68 -18.23
C ASN A 142 -4.72 9.30 -17.71
N ARG A 143 -3.97 8.61 -16.84
CA ARG A 143 -2.64 9.02 -16.38
C ARG A 143 -1.59 8.03 -16.87
N LYS A 144 -0.46 8.56 -17.35
CA LYS A 144 0.70 7.74 -17.74
C LYS A 144 1.60 7.38 -16.57
N GLU A 145 1.57 8.19 -15.52
CA GLU A 145 2.40 8.04 -14.33
C GLU A 145 1.89 6.91 -13.44
N ILE A 146 2.84 6.13 -12.90
CA ILE A 146 2.59 5.16 -11.84
C ILE A 146 2.84 5.87 -10.51
N TYR A 147 1.86 5.80 -9.61
CA TYR A 147 1.94 6.38 -8.28
C TYR A 147 2.25 5.29 -7.27
N ASN A 148 3.12 5.61 -6.31
CA ASN A 148 3.61 4.64 -5.35
C ASN A 148 2.99 4.92 -3.97
N VAL A 149 2.31 3.93 -3.40
CA VAL A 149 1.72 4.01 -2.06
C VAL A 149 2.24 2.86 -1.21
N PRO A 150 3.29 3.09 -0.41
CA PRO A 150 3.76 2.11 0.54
C PRO A 150 2.73 1.84 1.64
N VAL A 151 2.52 0.57 1.96
CA VAL A 151 1.62 0.08 3.00
C VAL A 151 2.31 -0.98 3.83
N ALA A 152 2.01 -1.01 5.13
CA ALA A 152 2.39 -2.10 6.02
C ALA A 152 1.15 -2.67 6.70
N VAL A 153 1.08 -3.99 6.81
CA VAL A 153 0.03 -4.72 7.53
C VAL A 153 0.64 -5.37 8.77
N ILE A 154 0.00 -5.16 9.92
CA ILE A 154 0.30 -5.87 11.18
C ILE A 154 -1.04 -6.39 11.72
N GLY A 155 -1.32 -7.67 11.49
CA GLY A 155 -2.60 -8.30 11.77
C GLY A 155 -3.71 -7.67 10.94
N ASP A 156 -4.77 -7.23 11.62
CA ASP A 156 -5.96 -6.64 10.99
C ASP A 156 -5.83 -5.12 10.74
N ARG A 157 -4.61 -4.58 10.75
CA ARG A 157 -4.34 -3.14 10.73
C ARG A 157 -3.37 -2.81 9.60
N LEU A 158 -3.75 -1.87 8.75
CA LEU A 158 -2.94 -1.34 7.65
C LEU A 158 -2.48 0.08 7.98
N PHE A 159 -1.19 0.34 7.81
CA PHE A 159 -0.52 1.59 8.13
C PHE A 159 0.14 2.21 6.89
N LEU A 160 0.15 3.54 6.84
CA LEU A 160 0.84 4.33 5.81
C LEU A 160 2.11 4.99 6.32
N LYS A 161 2.30 5.06 7.64
CA LYS A 161 3.50 5.60 8.29
C LYS A 161 4.19 4.48 9.02
N PHE A 162 5.32 4.03 8.49
CA PHE A 162 6.07 2.92 9.04
C PHE A 162 7.52 2.94 8.57
N VAL A 163 8.38 2.33 9.38
CA VAL A 163 9.78 2.08 9.05
C VAL A 163 10.02 0.57 8.93
N ILE A 164 10.92 0.20 8.03
CA ILE A 164 11.37 -1.18 7.81
C ILE A 164 12.82 -1.31 8.26
N ARG A 165 13.11 -2.31 9.08
CA ARG A 165 14.47 -2.61 9.53
C ARG A 165 15.34 -3.04 8.35
N GLN A 166 16.52 -2.43 8.22
CA GLN A 166 17.51 -2.74 7.19
C GLN A 166 18.74 -3.46 7.76
N SER A 167 19.02 -3.28 9.06
CA SER A 167 20.16 -3.91 9.72
C SER A 167 19.91 -4.13 11.22
N GLY A 168 20.74 -4.98 11.83
CA GLY A 168 20.69 -5.35 13.25
C GLY A 168 20.28 -6.81 13.46
N GLU A 169 20.67 -7.39 14.60
CA GLU A 169 20.58 -8.84 14.83
C GLU A 169 19.55 -9.26 15.87
N ALA A 170 19.27 -8.43 16.88
CA ALA A 170 18.37 -8.76 17.98
C ALA A 170 17.45 -7.59 18.35
N GLY A 171 16.28 -7.89 18.90
CA GLY A 171 15.33 -6.89 19.40
C GLY A 171 15.00 -5.83 18.35
N VAL A 172 15.23 -4.56 18.70
CA VAL A 172 14.98 -3.40 17.83
C VAL A 172 16.24 -2.65 17.37
N SER A 173 17.43 -3.16 17.65
CA SER A 173 18.69 -2.47 17.32
C SER A 173 18.96 -2.38 15.81
N GLY A 174 19.72 -1.38 15.37
CA GLY A 174 20.11 -1.18 13.97
C GLY A 174 19.30 -0.11 13.25
N PHE A 175 19.42 -0.08 11.91
CA PHE A 175 18.85 0.96 11.07
C PHE A 175 17.43 0.62 10.61
N TRP A 176 16.53 1.59 10.73
CA TRP A 176 15.12 1.51 10.37
C TRP A 176 14.81 2.58 9.31
N LYS A 177 14.60 2.13 8.07
CA LYS A 177 14.31 2.99 6.93
C LYS A 177 12.83 3.36 6.91
N ASP A 178 12.53 4.65 6.97
CA ASP A 178 11.17 5.12 6.72
C ASP A 178 10.75 4.77 5.29
N SER A 179 9.68 4.02 5.19
CA SER A 179 9.08 3.60 3.92
C SER A 179 7.68 4.18 3.73
N GLY A 180 7.13 4.87 4.73
CA GLY A 180 5.75 5.35 4.74
C GLY A 180 5.63 6.79 4.28
N ASN A 181 5.57 7.01 2.96
CA ASN A 181 5.64 8.36 2.39
C ASN A 181 4.38 8.84 1.66
N ALA A 182 3.27 8.12 1.74
CA ALA A 182 2.03 8.43 1.03
C ALA A 182 0.96 9.07 1.92
N SER A 183 0.16 9.99 1.36
CA SER A 183 -0.94 10.66 2.05
C SER A 183 -2.18 9.79 2.27
N GLY A 184 -2.35 8.72 1.49
CA GLY A 184 -3.56 7.91 1.49
C GLY A 184 -3.63 6.93 0.31
N ILE A 185 -4.45 5.90 0.45
CA ILE A 185 -4.96 5.10 -0.67
C ILE A 185 -6.24 5.79 -1.15
N LEU A 186 -6.14 6.57 -2.22
CA LEU A 186 -7.17 7.48 -2.72
C LEU A 186 -7.59 7.12 -4.14
N ILE A 187 -8.74 7.62 -4.57
CA ILE A 187 -9.20 7.55 -5.97
C ILE A 187 -8.53 8.61 -6.87
N SER A 188 -7.72 9.48 -6.26
CA SER A 188 -6.94 10.51 -6.93
C SER A 188 -5.45 10.32 -6.59
N PRO A 189 -4.53 10.78 -7.45
CA PRO A 189 -3.10 10.71 -7.18
C PRO A 189 -2.72 11.16 -5.76
N PRO A 190 -1.98 10.34 -5.00
CA PRO A 190 -1.55 10.68 -3.65
C PRO A 190 -0.45 11.73 -3.69
N VAL A 191 -0.33 12.50 -2.61
CA VAL A 191 0.80 13.41 -2.40
C VAL A 191 1.87 12.70 -1.59
N SER A 192 3.09 12.65 -2.11
CA SER A 192 4.22 12.08 -1.37
C SER A 192 4.86 13.11 -0.45
N SER A 193 5.31 12.66 0.73
CA SER A 193 6.08 13.51 1.64
C SER A 193 7.41 13.92 1.00
N LYS A 194 7.83 15.17 1.26
CA LYS A 194 9.15 15.68 0.83
C LYS A 194 10.28 15.23 1.77
N GLU A 195 9.91 14.65 2.91
CA GLU A 195 10.82 14.27 3.96
C GLU A 195 10.44 12.92 4.55
N LEU A 196 11.47 12.19 4.99
CA LEU A 196 11.34 10.91 5.65
C LEU A 196 12.05 11.00 7.00
N LEU A 197 11.55 10.25 7.98
CA LEU A 197 12.11 10.18 9.32
C LEU A 197 12.51 8.75 9.63
N SER A 198 13.75 8.40 9.31
CA SER A 198 14.34 7.10 9.61
C SER A 198 14.93 7.08 11.02
N TYR A 199 15.19 5.90 11.55
CA TYR A 199 15.71 5.72 12.91
C TYR A 199 16.93 4.84 12.92
N PHE A 200 17.87 5.11 13.82
CA PHE A 200 18.93 4.17 14.17
C PHE A 200 18.81 3.87 15.65
N SER A 201 18.65 2.60 16.03
CA SER A 201 18.46 2.19 17.42
C SER A 201 19.68 1.46 17.93
N THR A 202 20.11 1.79 19.14
CA THR A 202 21.05 1.00 19.94
C THR A 202 20.30 0.41 21.14
N ASP A 203 21.01 -0.28 22.02
CA ASP A 203 20.42 -0.83 23.25
C ASP A 203 20.01 0.26 24.26
N SER A 204 20.55 1.48 24.12
CA SER A 204 20.40 2.57 25.09
C SER A 204 19.77 3.84 24.53
N ALA A 205 19.65 3.97 23.21
CA ALA A 205 19.14 5.18 22.58
C ALA A 205 18.58 4.91 21.19
N VAL A 206 17.71 5.82 20.76
CA VAL A 206 17.21 5.88 19.39
C VAL A 206 17.58 7.24 18.80
N TYR A 207 18.06 7.22 17.57
CA TYR A 207 18.52 8.39 16.84
C TYR A 207 17.58 8.65 15.67
N GLN A 208 16.93 9.81 15.65
CA GLN A 208 16.07 10.23 14.56
C GLN A 208 16.91 10.89 13.46
N ILE A 209 16.82 10.34 12.26
CA ILE A 209 17.60 10.75 11.09
C ILE A 209 16.63 11.23 10.02
N ARG A 210 16.65 12.54 9.77
CA ARG A 210 15.82 13.17 8.75
C ARG A 210 16.47 13.01 7.38
N TYR A 211 15.68 12.56 6.43
CA TYR A 211 16.04 12.54 5.01
C TYR A 211 15.13 13.51 4.27
N TRP A 212 15.68 14.26 3.32
CA TRP A 212 14.91 15.16 2.46
C TRP A 212 15.09 14.74 1.00
N LYS A 213 14.05 14.99 0.20
CA LYS A 213 14.07 14.71 -1.23
C LYS A 213 15.24 15.44 -1.91
N THR A 214 15.89 14.77 -2.85
CA THR A 214 17.04 15.31 -3.59
C THR A 214 17.01 14.86 -5.04
N ASP A 215 17.63 15.65 -5.90
CA ASP A 215 17.84 15.32 -7.32
C ASP A 215 19.24 14.73 -7.57
N MET A 216 19.97 14.38 -6.50
CA MET A 216 21.24 13.68 -6.59
C MET A 216 21.05 12.27 -7.16
N GLU A 217 22.05 11.81 -7.93
CA GLU A 217 22.10 10.42 -8.38
C GLU A 217 22.11 9.45 -7.20
N TYR A 218 21.34 8.38 -7.32
CA TYR A 218 21.29 7.33 -6.31
C TYR A 218 22.62 6.56 -6.30
N ASP A 219 23.13 6.34 -5.10
CA ASP A 219 24.32 5.53 -4.85
C ASP A 219 24.00 4.63 -3.67
N SER A 220 23.84 3.33 -3.94
CA SER A 220 23.49 2.32 -2.94
C SER A 220 24.63 2.04 -1.95
N SER A 221 25.87 2.38 -2.32
CA SER A 221 27.06 2.16 -1.49
C SER A 221 27.37 3.33 -0.58
N ALA A 222 26.82 4.52 -0.89
CA ALA A 222 27.11 5.74 -0.15
C ALA A 222 26.61 5.65 1.31
N GLN A 223 27.51 5.93 2.25
CA GLN A 223 27.23 5.96 3.68
C GLN A 223 27.35 7.37 4.26
N ALA A 224 26.54 7.64 5.27
CA ALA A 224 26.61 8.83 6.10
C ALA A 224 26.87 8.43 7.57
N PHE A 225 27.62 9.27 8.27
CA PHE A 225 28.15 8.97 9.60
C PHE A 225 27.70 10.00 10.61
N PHE A 226 27.43 9.55 11.83
CA PHE A 226 27.22 10.40 12.99
C PHE A 226 27.90 9.78 14.20
N SER A 227 28.25 10.61 15.19
CA SER A 227 28.94 10.14 16.38
C SER A 227 28.18 10.56 17.63
N ASP A 228 28.13 9.68 18.62
CA ASP A 228 27.64 9.98 19.96
C ASP A 228 28.48 9.25 21.01
N ALA A 229 28.81 9.96 22.11
CA ALA A 229 29.60 9.44 23.23
C ALA A 229 30.89 8.68 22.81
N GLY A 230 31.57 9.12 21.75
CA GLY A 230 32.81 8.50 21.25
C GLY A 230 32.62 7.28 20.35
N SER A 231 31.38 6.84 20.11
CA SER A 231 31.05 5.82 19.10
C SER A 231 30.64 6.48 17.79
N GLU A 232 31.08 5.93 16.65
CA GLU A 232 30.64 6.35 15.32
C GLU A 232 29.69 5.31 14.73
N TYR A 233 28.58 5.78 14.17
CA TYR A 233 27.54 4.97 13.55
C TYR A 233 27.39 5.36 12.08
N SER A 234 27.07 4.40 11.24
CA SER A 234 26.84 4.59 9.81
C SER A 234 25.41 4.23 9.41
N VAL A 235 24.88 4.98 8.44
CA VAL A 235 23.59 4.74 7.80
C VAL A 235 23.69 5.01 6.30
N PRO A 236 22.82 4.41 5.46
CA PRO A 236 22.75 4.72 4.05
C PRO A 236 22.57 6.22 3.81
N LYS A 237 23.43 6.80 2.99
CA LYS A 237 23.36 8.23 2.64
C LYS A 237 22.15 8.52 1.75
N HIS A 238 21.89 7.65 0.78
CA HIS A 238 20.79 7.77 -0.15
C HIS A 238 19.74 6.69 0.10
N LEU A 239 18.46 7.09 0.08
CA LEU A 239 17.33 6.16 0.16
C LEU A 239 16.46 6.31 -1.08
N VAL A 240 15.97 5.20 -1.61
CA VAL A 240 14.88 5.18 -2.58
C VAL A 240 13.62 4.74 -1.87
N VAL A 241 12.59 5.58 -1.93
CA VAL A 241 11.25 5.31 -1.38
C VAL A 241 10.21 5.84 -2.36
N ALA A 242 9.29 4.96 -2.78
CA ALA A 242 8.21 5.29 -3.71
C ALA A 242 8.70 5.96 -5.01
N GLY A 243 9.82 5.48 -5.55
CA GLY A 243 10.44 6.02 -6.77
C GLY A 243 11.19 7.36 -6.61
N GLN A 244 11.30 7.89 -5.39
CA GLN A 244 11.98 9.17 -5.11
C GLN A 244 13.27 8.93 -4.32
N ILE A 245 14.29 9.77 -4.58
CA ILE A 245 15.59 9.71 -3.91
C ILE A 245 15.61 10.72 -2.77
N PHE A 246 16.09 10.29 -1.62
CA PHE A 246 16.25 11.11 -0.43
C PHE A 246 17.69 11.03 0.10
N THR A 247 18.14 12.10 0.75
CA THR A 247 19.46 12.18 1.37
C THR A 247 19.38 12.75 2.79
N CYS A 248 20.28 12.32 3.67
CA CYS A 248 20.40 12.85 5.04
C CYS A 248 21.57 13.83 5.21
N VAL A 249 22.28 14.18 4.12
CA VAL A 249 23.46 15.05 4.18
C VAL A 249 23.50 16.14 3.11
N THR A 250 24.11 17.24 3.54
CA THR A 250 24.76 18.32 2.79
C THR A 250 25.55 18.01 1.51
N GLY A 251 24.95 17.85 0.33
CA GLY A 251 25.70 17.71 -0.93
C GLY A 251 26.70 16.54 -0.91
N ARG A 252 28.01 16.81 -1.12
CA ARG A 252 29.07 15.77 -1.14
C ARG A 252 29.57 15.34 0.24
N ARG A 253 29.02 15.88 1.33
CA ARG A 253 29.44 15.51 2.69
C ARG A 253 29.04 14.08 3.03
N THR A 254 29.70 13.54 4.04
CA THR A 254 29.45 12.21 4.62
C THR A 254 29.03 12.28 6.10
N LYS A 255 29.17 13.44 6.76
CA LYS A 255 28.80 13.60 8.17
C LYS A 255 27.42 14.22 8.35
N ILE A 256 26.58 13.58 9.16
CA ILE A 256 25.29 14.10 9.61
C ILE A 256 25.55 15.04 10.79
N ARG A 257 25.16 16.31 10.65
CA ARG A 257 25.54 17.37 11.60
C ARG A 257 24.63 17.48 12.82
N SER A 258 23.38 17.05 12.68
CA SER A 258 22.38 17.15 13.73
C SER A 258 21.53 15.89 13.69
N VAL A 259 21.68 15.05 14.70
CA VAL A 259 20.87 13.85 14.91
C VAL A 259 20.13 14.05 16.23
N LYS A 260 18.81 13.85 16.22
CA LYS A 260 18.02 13.99 17.43
C LYS A 260 18.00 12.66 18.18
N LYS A 261 18.63 12.64 19.35
CA LYS A 261 18.66 11.48 20.25
C LYS A 261 17.40 11.46 21.13
N ILE A 262 16.76 10.32 21.22
CA ILE A 262 15.61 10.03 22.09
C ILE A 262 15.88 8.71 22.84
N SER A 263 15.20 8.47 23.96
CA SER A 263 15.42 7.28 24.80
C SER A 263 14.80 6.01 24.21
N SER A 264 13.73 6.14 23.45
CA SER A 264 12.97 5.03 22.87
C SER A 264 12.23 5.49 21.62
N PHE A 265 11.68 4.55 20.84
CA PHE A 265 10.74 4.88 19.78
C PHE A 265 9.52 5.65 20.34
N PRO A 266 8.81 6.42 19.49
CA PRO A 266 7.54 7.06 19.84
C PRO A 266 6.57 6.09 20.53
N ALA A 267 5.84 6.57 21.54
CA ALA A 267 4.95 5.73 22.34
C ALA A 267 3.77 5.13 21.54
N ASP A 268 3.39 5.78 20.45
CA ASP A 268 2.32 5.39 19.54
C ASP A 268 2.81 4.45 18.41
N CYS A 269 3.98 3.83 18.57
CA CYS A 269 4.49 2.87 17.59
C CYS A 269 4.03 1.43 17.87
N THR A 270 3.79 0.68 16.80
CA THR A 270 3.45 -0.75 16.84
C THR A 270 4.52 -1.52 16.08
N PHE A 271 5.21 -2.42 16.77
CA PHE A 271 6.16 -3.35 16.16
C PHE A 271 5.46 -4.64 15.76
N ASN A 272 5.89 -5.23 14.63
CA ASN A 272 5.65 -6.65 14.42
C ASN A 272 6.63 -7.50 15.25
N SER A 273 6.34 -8.78 15.36
CA SER A 273 7.21 -9.74 16.05
C SER A 273 7.49 -10.90 15.11
N VAL A 274 8.78 -11.17 14.88
CA VAL A 274 9.27 -12.17 13.93
C VAL A 274 10.08 -13.21 14.68
N LEU A 275 9.68 -14.47 14.53
CA LEU A 275 10.43 -15.62 15.00
C LEU A 275 11.36 -16.09 13.88
N LYS A 276 12.67 -16.10 14.15
CA LYS A 276 13.68 -16.69 13.27
C LYS A 276 14.22 -17.97 13.88
N ILE A 277 14.13 -19.04 13.10
CA ILE A 277 14.65 -20.36 13.44
C ILE A 277 15.83 -20.66 12.53
N LYS A 278 17.00 -20.93 13.12
CA LYS A 278 18.20 -21.35 12.38
C LYS A 278 18.70 -22.68 12.93
N SER A 279 19.01 -23.63 12.05
CA SER A 279 19.68 -24.85 12.47
C SER A 279 21.13 -24.56 12.86
N SER A 280 21.51 -25.00 14.05
CA SER A 280 22.88 -24.91 14.57
C SER A 280 23.31 -26.28 15.09
N ASN A 281 24.61 -26.57 15.13
CA ASN A 281 25.08 -27.81 15.76
C ASN A 281 25.35 -27.55 17.25
N ASP A 282 24.89 -28.45 18.11
CA ASP A 282 25.28 -28.46 19.52
C ASP A 282 26.74 -28.91 19.71
N LEU A 283 27.19 -28.93 20.96
CA LEU A 283 28.55 -29.37 21.34
C LEU A 283 28.87 -30.82 20.92
N ASN A 284 27.85 -31.62 20.59
CA ASN A 284 27.98 -33.01 20.16
C ASN A 284 27.78 -33.19 18.65
N GLY A 285 27.62 -32.10 17.88
CA GLY A 285 27.40 -32.15 16.44
C GLY A 285 25.95 -32.48 16.03
N ILE A 286 25.01 -32.49 16.96
CA ILE A 286 23.58 -32.70 16.69
C ILE A 286 22.95 -31.38 16.27
N GLN A 287 22.15 -31.39 15.21
CA GLN A 287 21.42 -30.19 14.78
C GLN A 287 20.31 -29.84 15.77
N VAL A 288 20.41 -28.65 16.36
CA VAL A 288 19.43 -28.07 17.28
C VAL A 288 18.94 -26.73 16.71
N PRO A 289 17.62 -26.48 16.70
CA PRO A 289 17.07 -25.20 16.27
C PRO A 289 17.43 -24.10 17.28
N GLN A 290 18.02 -23.03 16.79
CA GLN A 290 18.23 -21.80 17.54
C GLN A 290 17.15 -20.79 17.16
N GLU A 291 16.37 -20.38 18.15
CA GLU A 291 15.29 -19.41 17.99
C GLU A 291 15.74 -18.02 18.43
N SER A 292 15.32 -17.01 17.68
CA SER A 292 15.53 -15.61 18.03
C SER A 292 14.31 -14.79 17.62
N VAL A 293 13.97 -13.80 18.43
CA VAL A 293 12.83 -12.92 18.19
C VAL A 293 13.32 -11.50 17.95
N TYR A 294 12.79 -10.87 16.91
CA TYR A 294 13.13 -9.52 16.52
C TYR A 294 11.96 -8.87 15.75
N SER A 295 12.08 -7.59 15.44
CA SER A 295 11.08 -6.86 14.66
C SER A 295 11.66 -6.43 13.30
N THR A 296 10.82 -6.42 12.27
CA THR A 296 11.15 -5.98 10.91
C THR A 296 10.36 -4.75 10.47
N ILE A 297 9.17 -4.53 11.04
CA ILE A 297 8.27 -3.41 10.75
C ILE A 297 7.96 -2.68 12.06
N CYS A 298 8.02 -1.36 12.02
CA CYS A 298 7.51 -0.48 13.07
C CYS A 298 6.57 0.54 12.44
N ALA A 299 5.28 0.46 12.76
CA ALA A 299 4.26 1.39 12.28
C ALA A 299 3.98 2.49 13.31
N PHE A 300 3.59 3.68 12.88
CA PHE A 300 3.36 4.84 13.75
C PHE A 300 1.92 5.32 13.67
N GLY A 301 1.37 5.70 14.83
CA GLY A 301 0.04 6.29 14.94
C GLY A 301 -1.08 5.28 14.72
N GLU A 302 -2.26 5.80 14.39
CA GLU A 302 -3.45 4.98 14.16
C GLU A 302 -3.40 4.28 12.79
N PRO A 303 -4.02 3.08 12.67
CA PRO A 303 -4.14 2.41 11.39
C PRO A 303 -4.94 3.24 10.39
N TYR A 304 -4.48 3.29 9.15
CA TYR A 304 -5.18 3.96 8.05
C TYR A 304 -6.43 3.19 7.62
N LEU A 305 -6.35 1.86 7.61
CA LEU A 305 -7.47 0.96 7.40
C LEU A 305 -7.43 -0.20 8.40
N THR A 306 -8.59 -0.72 8.77
CA THR A 306 -8.75 -1.93 9.57
C THR A 306 -9.53 -2.98 8.79
N LEU A 307 -9.15 -4.25 8.91
CA LEU A 307 -9.82 -5.35 8.25
C LEU A 307 -11.19 -5.61 8.89
N GLU A 308 -12.23 -5.66 8.07
CA GLU A 308 -13.56 -6.09 8.47
C GLU A 308 -13.66 -7.61 8.37
N LYS A 309 -13.98 -8.25 9.49
CA LYS A 309 -14.08 -9.72 9.57
C LYS A 309 -15.51 -10.19 9.38
N GLY A 310 -15.65 -11.25 8.59
CA GLY A 310 -16.87 -12.06 8.54
C GLY A 310 -18.05 -11.44 7.77
N LYS A 311 -17.82 -10.40 6.96
CA LYS A 311 -18.82 -9.84 6.04
C LYS A 311 -18.23 -9.54 4.68
N SER A 312 -19.00 -9.78 3.63
CA SER A 312 -18.67 -9.30 2.28
C SER A 312 -18.95 -7.80 2.14
N LEU A 313 -18.39 -7.18 1.11
CA LEU A 313 -18.68 -5.77 0.81
C LEU A 313 -20.19 -5.59 0.56
N GLU A 314 -20.81 -6.47 -0.21
CA GLU A 314 -22.24 -6.42 -0.54
C GLU A 314 -23.13 -6.51 0.70
N GLU A 315 -22.79 -7.38 1.66
CA GLU A 315 -23.51 -7.49 2.93
C GLU A 315 -23.45 -6.19 3.74
N ILE A 316 -22.26 -5.59 3.83
CA ILE A 316 -22.05 -4.32 4.53
C ILE A 316 -22.87 -3.20 3.88
N LEU A 317 -22.83 -3.10 2.56
CA LEU A 317 -23.57 -2.07 1.81
C LEU A 317 -25.09 -2.28 1.96
N ALA A 318 -25.57 -3.52 1.89
CA ALA A 318 -27.00 -3.83 2.07
C ALA A 318 -27.49 -3.50 3.49
N GLU A 319 -26.68 -3.74 4.52
CA GLU A 319 -27.00 -3.34 5.89
C GLU A 319 -27.04 -1.82 6.07
N ASN A 320 -26.11 -1.09 5.47
CA ASN A 320 -26.09 0.37 5.53
C ASN A 320 -27.33 0.97 4.83
N LEU A 321 -27.67 0.44 3.65
CA LEU A 321 -28.87 0.86 2.92
C LEU A 321 -30.16 0.65 3.73
N LYS A 322 -30.25 -0.42 4.54
CA LYS A 322 -31.41 -0.66 5.43
C LYS A 322 -31.51 0.34 6.58
N LYS A 323 -30.37 0.87 7.06
CA LYS A 323 -30.34 1.85 8.15
C LYS A 323 -30.68 3.26 7.65
N ASN A 324 -30.40 3.54 6.39
CA ASN A 324 -30.73 4.81 5.78
C ASN A 324 -32.25 4.93 5.64
N HIS A 325 -32.81 6.01 6.20
CA HIS A 325 -34.21 6.32 5.97
C HIS A 325 -34.45 6.43 4.46
N PRO A 326 -35.59 5.95 3.94
CA PRO A 326 -35.96 6.25 2.56
C PRO A 326 -35.88 7.77 2.39
N PRO A 327 -35.37 8.27 1.26
CA PRO A 327 -35.33 9.71 1.02
C PRO A 327 -36.73 10.26 1.31
N PRO A 328 -36.83 11.41 2.01
CA PRO A 328 -38.12 12.01 2.28
C PRO A 328 -38.88 12.10 0.96
N GLN A 329 -40.17 11.74 0.97
CA GLN A 329 -40.98 11.89 -0.23
C GLN A 329 -40.84 13.34 -0.70
N PRO A 330 -40.58 13.56 -2.00
CA PRO A 330 -40.41 14.91 -2.50
C PRO A 330 -41.65 15.72 -2.11
N LEU A 331 -41.43 16.95 -1.64
CA LEU A 331 -42.51 17.88 -1.23
C LEU A 331 -43.58 18.05 -2.31
N PHE A 332 -43.19 17.82 -3.57
CA PHE A 332 -44.06 17.85 -4.73
C PHE A 332 -43.95 16.53 -5.50
N PRO A 333 -45.07 16.00 -6.04
CA PRO A 333 -45.01 14.85 -6.93
C PRO A 333 -44.17 15.20 -8.17
N PRO A 334 -43.33 14.27 -8.67
CA PRO A 334 -42.51 14.52 -9.86
C PRO A 334 -43.42 14.83 -11.06
N HIS A 335 -43.42 16.08 -11.51
CA HIS A 335 -44.29 16.59 -12.59
C HIS A 335 -43.70 16.39 -13.99
N GLY A 336 -42.64 15.58 -14.12
CA GLY A 336 -42.06 15.20 -15.42
C GLY A 336 -41.34 16.33 -16.17
N ILE A 337 -41.36 17.55 -15.64
CA ILE A 337 -40.64 18.71 -16.15
C ILE A 337 -39.46 18.93 -15.21
N LEU A 338 -38.25 18.94 -15.77
CA LEU A 338 -37.04 19.23 -15.03
C LEU A 338 -37.13 20.68 -14.52
N ASP A 339 -37.26 20.90 -13.21
CA ASP A 339 -37.30 22.26 -12.63
C ASP A 339 -36.02 23.05 -12.92
N PHE A 340 -34.95 22.32 -13.20
CA PHE A 340 -33.62 22.87 -13.39
C PHE A 340 -32.81 22.00 -14.36
N ASP A 341 -32.48 22.55 -15.52
CA ASP A 341 -31.54 21.95 -16.47
C ASP A 341 -30.16 22.59 -16.31
N TRP A 342 -29.13 21.75 -16.15
CA TRP A 342 -27.73 22.20 -16.13
C TRP A 342 -27.33 22.88 -17.42
N SER A 343 -28.06 22.68 -18.53
CA SER A 343 -27.88 23.43 -19.78
C SER A 343 -28.19 24.93 -19.67
N ILE A 344 -28.90 25.36 -18.61
CA ILE A 344 -29.27 26.77 -18.36
C ILE A 344 -28.15 27.50 -17.61
N ILE A 345 -27.27 26.77 -16.91
CA ILE A 345 -26.03 27.33 -16.38
C ILE A 345 -25.03 27.36 -17.54
N GLU A 346 -24.67 28.57 -17.99
CA GLU A 346 -23.49 28.74 -18.85
C GLU A 346 -22.29 28.08 -18.17
N ASP A 347 -21.54 27.26 -18.92
CA ASP A 347 -20.31 26.65 -18.44
C ASP A 347 -19.47 27.73 -17.72
N PRO A 348 -19.07 27.51 -16.46
CA PRO A 348 -18.28 28.49 -15.75
C PRO A 348 -17.00 28.76 -16.56
N PRO A 349 -16.55 30.02 -16.67
CA PRO A 349 -15.32 30.37 -17.36
C PRO A 349 -14.17 29.46 -16.91
N LYS A 350 -13.31 29.03 -17.85
CA LYS A 350 -12.18 28.09 -17.63
C LYS A 350 -11.31 28.40 -16.40
N ASP A 351 -11.34 29.63 -15.93
CA ASP A 351 -10.51 30.17 -14.85
C ASP A 351 -11.10 29.92 -13.44
N TRP A 352 -12.32 29.38 -13.34
CA TRP A 352 -12.97 29.12 -12.05
C TRP A 352 -12.31 28.00 -11.24
N ASN A 353 -11.55 27.12 -11.91
CA ASN A 353 -10.75 26.07 -11.26
C ASN A 353 -9.64 26.61 -10.36
N ARG A 354 -9.35 27.93 -10.36
CA ARG A 354 -8.39 28.53 -9.41
C ARG A 354 -8.93 28.70 -7.99
N ARG A 355 -10.23 28.94 -7.77
CA ARG A 355 -10.75 29.25 -6.42
C ARG A 355 -11.01 28.03 -5.53
N ILE A 356 -11.20 26.84 -6.11
CA ILE A 356 -11.41 25.61 -5.32
C ILE A 356 -10.10 25.09 -4.71
N LEU A 357 -8.94 25.48 -5.27
CA LEU A 357 -7.63 25.14 -4.70
C LEU A 357 -7.32 25.90 -3.40
N ASP A 358 -8.01 27.02 -3.12
CA ASP A 358 -7.81 27.83 -1.91
C ASP A 358 -8.82 27.55 -0.78
N LEU A 359 -9.81 26.68 -1.01
CA LEU A 359 -10.79 26.27 0.00
C LEU A 359 -10.39 25.01 0.78
N GLY A 360 -9.18 24.49 0.53
CA GLY A 360 -8.54 23.50 1.38
C GLY A 360 -7.64 24.16 2.43
N LYS A 361 -8.26 24.80 3.44
CA LYS A 361 -7.64 24.98 4.75
C LYS A 361 -8.30 24.07 5.77
#